data_AF-A0AAE3J4W8-F1
#
_entry.id   AF-A0AAE3J4W8-F1
#
_cell.length_a   1.000
_cell.length_b   1.000
_cell.length_c   1.000
_cell.angle_alpha   90.00
_cell.angle_beta   90.00
_cell.angle_gamma   90.00
#
_symmetry.space_group_name_H-M   'P 1'
#
loop_
_entity.id
_entity.type
_entity.pdbx_description
1 polymer ?
#
loop_
_entity_poly.entity_id
_entity_poly.type
_entity_poly.pdbx_seq_one_letter_code
_entity_poly.pdbx_strand_id
1 'polypeptide(L)'
;MKTDTNNADASYRVTADELRQFVERIERLDAEKKDIAEQQKEVMAEAKGRGYDTSVLRKIIALRKRDKDSIAEEEAVLEMYKEALGM
;
A
#
# COMPACT_ATOMS: atom_id res chain seq x y z
N MET A 1 14.84 -43.01 -27.64
CA MET A 1 14.37 -41.62 -27.70
C MET A 1 13.09 -41.46 -26.85
N LYS A 2 13.18 -41.67 -25.52
CA LYS A 2 12.05 -41.56 -24.55
C LYS A 2 12.45 -40.82 -23.27
N THR A 3 13.65 -40.24 -23.22
CA THR A 3 14.24 -39.66 -22.01
C THR A 3 14.01 -38.15 -21.87
N ASP A 4 13.69 -37.45 -22.96
CA ASP A 4 13.56 -35.98 -22.96
C ASP A 4 12.18 -35.48 -22.51
N THR A 5 11.11 -36.26 -22.72
CA THR A 5 9.74 -35.89 -22.34
C THR A 5 9.57 -35.79 -20.82
N ASN A 6 10.13 -36.73 -20.06
CA ASN A 6 10.01 -36.74 -18.59
C ASN A 6 10.68 -35.55 -17.91
N ASN A 7 11.74 -34.98 -18.52
CA ASN A 7 12.47 -33.87 -17.92
C ASN A 7 11.76 -32.53 -18.17
N ALA A 8 11.14 -32.38 -19.35
CA ALA A 8 10.29 -31.23 -19.66
C ALA A 8 9.03 -31.21 -18.76
N ASP A 9 8.40 -32.36 -18.54
CA ASP A 9 7.24 -32.48 -17.64
C ASP A 9 7.59 -32.17 -16.18
N ALA A 10 8.77 -32.62 -15.71
CA ALA A 10 9.26 -32.29 -14.38
C ALA A 10 9.54 -30.79 -14.23
N SER A 11 10.21 -30.17 -15.22
CA SER A 11 10.46 -28.73 -15.24
C SER A 11 9.16 -27.93 -15.26
N TYR A 12 8.17 -28.33 -16.07
CA TYR A 12 6.87 -27.66 -16.15
C TYR A 12 6.11 -27.74 -14.82
N ARG A 13 6.16 -28.89 -14.14
CA ARG A 13 5.54 -29.05 -12.81
C ARG A 13 6.22 -28.16 -11.76
N VAL A 14 7.55 -28.08 -11.76
CA VAL A 14 8.29 -27.17 -10.85
C VAL A 14 7.91 -25.71 -11.09
N THR A 15 7.80 -25.28 -12.36
CA THR A 15 7.37 -23.91 -12.68
C THR A 15 5.91 -23.63 -12.31
N ALA A 16 5.03 -24.62 -12.43
CA ALA A 16 3.62 -24.48 -12.06
C ALA A 16 3.43 -24.41 -10.53
N ASP A 17 4.24 -25.15 -9.78
CA ASP A 17 4.22 -25.13 -8.32
C ASP A 17 4.76 -23.81 -7.76
N GLU A 18 5.82 -23.25 -8.36
CA GLU A 18 6.34 -21.92 -8.01
C GLU A 18 5.32 -20.81 -8.33
N LEU A 19 4.68 -20.85 -9.51
CA LEU A 19 3.62 -19.92 -9.86
C LEU A 19 2.45 -19.98 -8.86
N ARG A 20 2.04 -21.19 -8.45
CA ARG A 20 0.98 -21.37 -7.44
C ARG A 20 1.35 -20.72 -6.11
N GLN A 21 2.59 -20.87 -5.64
CA GLN A 21 3.04 -20.25 -4.39
C GLN A 21 2.98 -18.71 -4.45
N PHE A 22 3.34 -18.11 -5.59
CA PHE A 22 3.20 -16.65 -5.75
C PHE A 22 1.74 -16.21 -5.71
N VAL A 23 0.86 -16.92 -6.41
CA VAL A 23 -0.60 -16.63 -6.43
C VAL A 23 -1.18 -16.73 -5.03
N GLU A 24 -0.97 -17.84 -4.33
CA GLU A 24 -1.47 -18.05 -2.96
C GLU A 24 -0.94 -16.98 -1.99
N ARG A 25 0.31 -16.53 -2.16
CA ARG A 25 0.88 -15.46 -1.34
C ARG A 25 0.20 -14.13 -1.59
N ILE A 26 -0.10 -13.79 -2.85
CA ILE A 26 -0.81 -12.56 -3.20
C ILE A 26 -2.26 -12.61 -2.71
N GLU A 27 -2.96 -13.72 -2.90
CA GLU A 27 -4.35 -13.88 -2.43
C GLU A 27 -4.46 -13.72 -0.91
N ARG A 28 -3.49 -14.28 -0.16
CA ARG A 28 -3.42 -14.07 1.29
C ARG A 28 -3.20 -12.60 1.64
N LEU A 29 -2.26 -11.92 0.98
CA LEU A 29 -1.99 -10.50 1.21
C LEU A 29 -3.21 -9.62 0.87
N ASP A 30 -3.98 -9.97 -0.17
CA ASP A 30 -5.20 -9.26 -0.54
C ASP A 30 -6.32 -9.47 0.50
N ALA A 31 -6.44 -10.68 1.06
CA ALA A 31 -7.35 -10.94 2.17
C ALA A 31 -6.96 -10.13 3.42
N GLU A 32 -5.68 -10.15 3.81
CA GLU A 32 -5.16 -9.35 4.93
C GLU A 32 -5.41 -7.85 4.72
N LYS A 33 -5.16 -7.35 3.50
CA LYS A 33 -5.42 -5.94 3.15
C LYS A 33 -6.89 -5.57 3.27
N LYS A 34 -7.80 -6.47 2.87
CA LYS A 34 -9.25 -6.29 3.00
C LYS A 34 -9.65 -6.22 4.48
N ASP A 35 -9.14 -7.12 5.30
CA ASP A 35 -9.45 -7.15 6.73
C ASP A 35 -8.96 -5.89 7.43
N ILE A 36 -7.74 -5.43 7.14
CA ILE A 36 -7.19 -4.17 7.64
C ILE A 36 -8.06 -2.97 7.19
N ALA A 37 -8.52 -2.97 5.93
CA ALA A 37 -9.37 -1.91 5.42
C ALA A 37 -10.71 -1.85 6.17
N GLU A 38 -11.27 -3.00 6.54
CA GLU A 38 -12.52 -3.06 7.32
C GLU A 38 -12.30 -2.56 8.75
N GLN A 39 -11.22 -3.00 9.42
CA GLN A 39 -10.83 -2.48 10.74
C GLN A 39 -10.64 -0.95 10.73
N GLN A 40 -10.04 -0.39 9.67
CA GLN A 40 -9.92 1.07 9.53
C GLN A 40 -11.27 1.77 9.41
N LYS A 41 -12.26 1.16 8.74
CA LYS A 41 -13.62 1.71 8.66
C LYS A 41 -14.32 1.67 10.01
N GLU A 42 -14.18 0.58 10.76
CA GLU A 42 -14.75 0.46 12.11
C GLU A 42 -14.23 1.57 13.04
N VAL A 43 -12.92 1.81 13.06
CA VAL A 43 -12.32 2.92 13.84
C VAL A 43 -12.87 4.28 13.41
N MET A 44 -13.02 4.52 12.11
CA MET A 44 -13.59 5.77 11.60
C MET A 44 -15.08 5.91 11.97
N ALA A 45 -15.84 4.81 11.97
CA ALA A 45 -17.23 4.80 12.38
C ALA A 45 -17.37 5.06 13.89
N GLU A 46 -16.51 4.46 14.71
CA GLU A 46 -16.44 4.73 16.15
C GLU A 46 -16.13 6.20 16.42
N ALA A 47 -15.12 6.78 15.76
CA ALA A 47 -14.78 8.18 15.87
C ALA A 47 -15.99 9.08 15.52
N LYS A 48 -16.71 8.75 14.43
CA LYS A 48 -17.94 9.46 14.05
C LYS A 48 -19.02 9.34 15.13
N GLY A 49 -19.24 8.16 15.69
CA GLY A 49 -20.20 7.92 16.76
C GLY A 49 -19.90 8.69 18.05
N ARG A 50 -18.62 8.99 18.30
CA ARG A 50 -18.15 9.84 19.40
C ARG A 50 -18.20 11.34 19.09
N GLY A 51 -18.62 11.74 17.89
CA GLY A 51 -18.77 13.14 17.47
C GLY A 51 -17.56 13.77 16.78
N TYR A 52 -16.52 12.99 16.43
CA TYR A 52 -15.37 13.51 15.70
C TYR A 52 -15.65 13.68 14.19
N ASP A 53 -15.08 14.71 13.57
CA ASP A 53 -15.09 14.87 12.13
C ASP A 53 -14.06 13.94 11.46
N THR A 54 -14.55 12.85 10.87
CA THR A 54 -13.72 11.87 10.16
C THR A 54 -12.99 12.45 8.95
N SER A 55 -13.47 13.54 8.34
CA SER A 55 -12.77 14.19 7.22
C SER A 55 -11.49 14.88 7.70
N VAL A 56 -11.56 15.54 8.86
CA VAL A 56 -10.42 16.18 9.52
C VAL A 56 -9.43 15.12 10.01
N LEU A 57 -9.91 14.02 10.61
CA LEU A 57 -9.04 12.90 11.01
C LEU A 57 -8.26 12.31 9.84
N ARG A 58 -8.89 12.12 8.67
CA ARG A 58 -8.18 11.66 7.45
C ARG A 58 -7.10 12.64 7.02
N LYS A 59 -7.36 13.95 7.07
CA LYS A 59 -6.36 14.99 6.78
C LYS A 59 -5.18 14.91 7.74
N ILE A 60 -5.44 14.78 9.05
CA ILE A 60 -4.38 14.63 10.06
C ILE A 60 -3.54 13.37 9.80
N ILE A 61 -4.17 12.24 9.51
CA ILE A 61 -3.45 10.99 9.19
C ILE A 61 -2.60 11.18 7.93
N ALA A 62 -3.14 11.81 6.88
CA ALA A 62 -2.39 12.09 5.65
C ALA A 62 -1.19 13.01 5.91
N LEU A 63 -1.37 14.09 6.68
CA LEU A 63 -0.29 14.98 7.10
C LEU A 63 0.79 14.24 7.88
N ARG A 64 0.39 13.34 8.80
CA ARG A 64 1.32 12.51 9.59
C ARG A 64 2.02 11.42 8.79
N LYS A 65 1.47 11.03 7.64
CA LYS A 65 2.08 10.07 6.71
C LYS A 65 3.08 10.73 5.76
N ARG A 66 3.04 12.06 5.59
CA ARG A 66 4.03 12.76 4.79
C ARG A 66 5.41 12.51 5.39
N ASP A 67 6.31 12.01 4.55
CA ASP A 67 7.70 11.77 4.92
C ASP A 67 8.40 13.10 5.19
N LYS A 68 9.38 13.11 6.09
CA LYS A 68 10.16 14.31 6.41
C LYS A 68 10.81 14.90 5.16
N ASP A 69 11.25 14.05 4.24
CA ASP A 69 11.87 14.46 2.99
C ASP A 69 10.86 15.13 2.06
N SER A 70 9.63 14.59 1.95
CA SER A 70 8.54 15.23 1.18
C SER A 70 8.02 16.53 1.82
N ILE A 71 8.20 16.71 3.13
CA ILE A 71 7.92 17.99 3.80
C ILE A 71 9.02 18.99 3.47
N ALA A 72 10.29 18.60 3.60
CA ALA A 72 11.44 19.45 3.30
C ALA A 72 11.49 19.90 1.83
N GLU A 73 11.14 19.02 0.90
CA GLU A 73 11.11 19.32 -0.53
C GLU A 73 9.99 20.34 -0.87
N GLU A 74 8.80 20.17 -0.29
CA GLU A 74 7.70 21.14 -0.45
C GLU A 74 8.03 22.49 0.20
N GLU A 75 8.66 22.49 1.38
CA GLU A 75 9.12 23.71 2.04
C GLU A 75 10.17 24.46 1.22
N ALA A 76 11.13 23.76 0.61
CA ALA A 76 12.15 24.37 -0.24
C ALA A 76 11.53 25.03 -1.49
N VAL A 77 10.57 24.37 -2.13
CA VAL A 77 9.83 24.92 -3.28
C VAL A 77 8.99 26.12 -2.87
N LEU A 78 8.32 26.03 -1.71
CA LEU A 78 7.51 27.13 -1.17
C LEU A 78 8.37 28.36 -0.89
N GLU A 79 9.55 28.19 -0.31
CA GLU A 79 10.46 29.29 0.01
C GLU A 79 10.97 29.97 -1.25
N MET A 80 11.36 29.20 -2.27
CA MET A 80 11.73 29.74 -3.59
C MET A 80 10.60 30.58 -4.20
N TYR A 81 9.34 30.15 -4.08
CA TYR A 81 8.20 30.93 -4.57
C TYR A 81 7.95 32.20 -3.76
N LYS A 82 8.11 32.18 -2.44
CA LYS A 82 8.00 33.39 -1.61
C LYS A 82 9.08 34.41 -1.95
N GLU A 83 10.33 33.96 -2.10
CA GLU A 83 11.44 34.81 -2.53
C GLU A 83 11.14 35.47 -3.88
N ALA A 84 10.64 34.68 -4.85
CA ALA A 84 10.25 35.19 -6.17
C ALA A 84 9.08 36.19 -6.12
N LEU A 85 8.19 36.07 -5.12
CA LEU A 85 7.06 36.98 -4.89
C LEU A 85 7.41 38.15 -3.97
N GLY A 86 8.63 38.20 -3.41
CA GLY A 86 9.06 39.22 -2.44
C GLY A 86 8.31 39.17 -1.11
N MET A 87 7.89 37.97 -0.70
CA MET A 87 7.18 37.69 0.56
C MET A 87 8.12 37.31 1.69
#